data_AF-A0A146MH96-F1
#
_entry.id   AF-A0A146MH96-F1
#
_cell.length_a   1.000
_cell.length_b   1.000
_cell.length_c   1.000
_cell.angle_alpha   90.00
_cell.angle_beta   90.00
_cell.angle_gamma   90.00
#
_symmetry.space_group_name_H-M   'P 1'
#
loop_
_entity.id
_entity.type
_entity.pdbx_description
1 polymer ?
#
loop_
_entity_poly.entity_id
_entity_poly.type
_entity_poly.pdbx_seq_one_letter_code
_entity_poly.pdbx_strand_id
1 'polypeptide(L)'
;MQPGLTDPMSFAKDFIAGGVSAAISKTAVAPIERVKLLLQVQHISKQIAEADRYKGMVDCFVRIPKEQGVTAYWRGNMANVIRYFPTQALNFAFKDKYKQVFLGGVDPKTQFWRHFAGNLASGGAAGATSLCFVYPLDFARTRLAADVGKGDGVGAR
;
A
#
# COMPACT_ATOMS: atom_id res chain seq x y z
N MET A 1 12.97 13.02 -22.42
CA MET A 1 12.12 11.82 -22.65
C MET A 1 12.93 10.60 -22.23
N GLN A 2 12.43 9.77 -21.33
CA GLN A 2 13.12 8.55 -20.90
C GLN A 2 13.15 7.54 -22.06
N PRO A 3 14.33 7.07 -22.50
CA PRO A 3 14.49 6.29 -23.74
C PRO A 3 14.01 4.83 -23.67
N GLY A 4 13.36 4.40 -22.58
CA GLY A 4 12.82 3.04 -22.39
C GLY A 4 11.31 2.91 -22.57
N LEU A 5 10.60 3.98 -22.94
CA LEU A 5 9.13 4.01 -22.95
C LEU A 5 8.48 3.47 -24.24
N THR A 6 9.26 3.25 -25.31
CA THR A 6 8.74 2.88 -26.63
C THR A 6 8.89 1.41 -26.99
N ASP A 7 9.57 0.60 -26.15
CA ASP A 7 9.62 -0.85 -26.30
C ASP A 7 8.63 -1.52 -25.32
N PRO A 8 7.51 -2.08 -25.81
CA PRO A 8 6.54 -2.77 -24.96
C PRO A 8 7.15 -3.91 -24.16
N MET A 9 8.21 -4.55 -24.68
CA MET A 9 8.87 -5.68 -24.03
C MET A 9 9.75 -5.22 -22.86
N SER A 10 10.52 -4.14 -23.01
CA SER A 10 11.29 -3.58 -21.88
C SER A 10 10.37 -3.07 -20.79
N PHE A 11 9.27 -2.42 -21.17
CA PHE A 11 8.25 -1.96 -20.23
C PHE A 11 7.64 -3.13 -19.44
N ALA A 12 7.22 -4.20 -20.12
CA ALA A 12 6.65 -5.37 -19.45
C ALA A 12 7.63 -6.01 -18.47
N LYS A 13 8.92 -6.10 -18.86
CA LYS A 13 9.99 -6.61 -17.99
C LYS A 13 10.17 -5.74 -16.75
N ASP A 14 10.28 -4.43 -16.90
CA ASP A 14 10.44 -3.49 -15.78
C ASP A 14 9.21 -3.47 -14.88
N PHE A 15 8.01 -3.57 -15.46
CA PHE A 15 6.75 -3.61 -14.72
C PHE A 15 6.62 -4.88 -13.88
N ILE A 16 6.92 -6.05 -14.46
CA ILE A 16 6.90 -7.33 -13.74
C ILE A 16 8.01 -7.39 -12.70
N ALA A 17 9.24 -6.97 -13.03
CA ALA A 17 10.36 -6.94 -12.09
C ALA A 17 10.07 -6.02 -10.91
N GLY A 18 9.51 -4.83 -11.17
CA GLY A 18 9.03 -3.91 -10.15
C GLY A 18 7.92 -4.53 -9.29
N GLY A 19 6.97 -5.24 -9.90
CA GLY A 19 5.89 -5.93 -9.21
C GLY A 19 6.36 -7.04 -8.29
N VAL A 20 7.27 -7.90 -8.75
CA VAL A 20 7.87 -8.98 -7.96
C VAL A 20 8.71 -8.39 -6.81
N SER A 21 9.53 -7.38 -7.08
CA SER A 21 10.32 -6.69 -6.05
C SER A 21 9.42 -6.08 -4.97
N ALA A 22 8.34 -5.41 -5.37
CA ALA A 22 7.37 -4.86 -4.45
C ALA A 22 6.63 -5.93 -3.65
N ALA A 23 6.27 -7.05 -4.28
CA ALA A 23 5.61 -8.18 -3.64
C ALA A 23 6.49 -8.80 -2.55
N ILE A 24 7.77 -9.05 -2.86
CA ILE A 24 8.76 -9.56 -1.90
C ILE A 24 8.92 -8.59 -0.74
N SER A 25 9.15 -7.30 -1.05
CA SER A 25 9.33 -6.26 -0.03
C SER A 25 8.12 -6.17 0.90
N LYS A 26 6.90 -6.12 0.34
CA LYS A 26 5.66 -6.05 1.13
C LYS A 26 5.43 -7.30 1.97
N THR A 27 5.78 -8.46 1.45
CA THR A 27 5.64 -9.73 2.18
C THR A 27 6.64 -9.82 3.34
N ALA A 28 7.87 -9.31 3.16
CA ALA A 28 8.87 -9.24 4.22
C ALA A 28 8.44 -8.30 5.37
N VAL A 29 7.83 -7.15 5.04
CA VAL A 29 7.37 -6.19 6.07
C VAL A 29 5.95 -6.43 6.58
N ALA A 30 5.20 -7.37 6.02
CA ALA A 30 3.81 -7.62 6.39
C ALA A 30 3.61 -7.92 7.90
N PRO A 31 4.47 -8.72 8.58
CA PRO A 31 4.29 -8.98 10.01
C PRO A 31 4.34 -7.71 10.88
N ILE A 32 5.31 -6.82 10.63
CA ILE A 32 5.46 -5.58 11.38
C ILE A 32 4.39 -4.55 10.99
N GLU A 33 4.02 -4.45 9.70
CA GLU A 33 2.90 -3.61 9.25
C GLU A 33 1.60 -4.04 9.96
N ARG A 34 1.37 -5.35 10.13
CA ARG A 34 0.19 -5.86 10.82
C ARG A 34 0.18 -5.51 12.30
N VAL A 35 1.28 -5.73 13.03
CA VAL A 35 1.38 -5.36 14.45
C VAL A 35 1.13 -3.87 14.65
N LYS A 36 1.72 -3.03 13.79
CA LYS A 36 1.47 -1.59 13.79
C LYS A 36 -0.02 -1.27 13.61
N LEU A 37 -0.67 -1.88 12.60
CA LEU A 37 -2.08 -1.63 12.31
C LEU A 37 -2.97 -2.06 13.49
N LEU A 38 -2.77 -3.25 14.05
CA LEU A 38 -3.55 -3.71 15.21
C LEU A 38 -3.42 -2.77 16.40
N LEU A 39 -2.20 -2.33 16.73
CA LEU A 39 -1.99 -1.36 17.81
C LEU A 39 -2.65 0.00 17.54
N GLN A 40 -2.68 0.44 16.28
CA GLN A 40 -3.32 1.72 15.89
C GLN A 40 -4.85 1.64 15.92
N VAL A 41 -5.45 0.52 15.53
CA VAL A 41 -6.91 0.42 15.33
C VAL A 41 -7.65 -0.31 16.46
N GLN A 42 -6.95 -0.97 17.40
CA GLN A 42 -7.57 -1.77 18.47
C GLN A 42 -8.58 -1.00 19.34
N HIS A 43 -8.42 0.32 19.51
CA HIS A 43 -9.37 1.12 20.29
C HIS A 43 -10.72 1.32 19.60
N ILE A 44 -10.75 1.17 18.27
CA ILE A 44 -11.93 1.38 17.42
C ILE A 44 -12.48 0.03 16.94
N SER A 45 -11.74 -1.06 17.13
CA SER A 45 -12.15 -2.40 16.74
C SER A 45 -13.27 -2.91 17.66
N LYS A 46 -14.38 -3.36 17.06
CA LYS A 46 -15.48 -4.02 17.79
C LYS A 46 -15.17 -5.46 18.17
N GLN A 47 -14.10 -6.04 17.61
CA GLN A 47 -13.73 -7.45 17.82
C GLN A 47 -12.74 -7.64 18.97
N ILE A 48 -12.08 -6.57 19.43
CA ILE A 48 -11.10 -6.61 20.52
C ILE A 48 -11.75 -5.97 21.74
N ALA A 49 -12.11 -6.79 22.72
CA ALA A 49 -12.61 -6.28 24.00
C ALA A 49 -11.53 -5.43 24.68
N GLU A 50 -11.93 -4.46 25.49
CA GLU A 50 -10.99 -3.55 26.16
C GLU A 50 -9.97 -4.29 27.03
N ALA A 51 -10.40 -5.38 27.68
CA ALA A 51 -9.54 -6.26 28.48
C ALA A 51 -8.51 -7.05 27.64
N ASP A 52 -8.79 -7.29 26.36
CA ASP A 52 -7.97 -8.13 25.49
C ASP A 52 -7.03 -7.33 24.58
N ARG A 53 -7.04 -6.00 24.68
CA ARG A 53 -6.17 -5.09 23.92
C ARG A 53 -4.70 -5.45 24.11
N TYR A 54 -3.92 -5.28 23.05
CA TYR A 54 -2.48 -5.54 23.05
C TYR A 54 -1.74 -4.45 23.81
N LYS A 55 -0.89 -4.85 24.75
CA LYS A 55 -0.15 -3.94 25.65
C LYS A 55 1.01 -3.23 24.94
N GLY A 56 1.44 -3.73 23.79
CA GLY A 56 2.54 -3.17 23.01
C GLY A 56 2.97 -4.10 21.87
N MET A 57 4.05 -3.75 21.17
CA MET A 57 4.53 -4.51 20.01
C MET A 57 4.91 -5.94 20.36
N VAL A 58 5.70 -6.14 21.43
CA VAL A 58 6.17 -7.48 21.84
C VAL A 58 4.99 -8.37 22.23
N ASP A 59 4.04 -7.84 23.00
CA ASP A 59 2.81 -8.55 23.39
C ASP A 59 2.01 -8.97 22.14
N CYS A 60 1.85 -8.08 21.17
CA CYS A 60 1.17 -8.36 19.92
C CYS A 60 1.89 -9.47 19.10
N PHE A 61 3.22 -9.41 18.97
CA PHE A 61 4.01 -10.46 18.29
C PHE A 61 3.94 -11.83 19.00
N VAL A 62 3.78 -11.87 20.32
CA VAL A 62 3.67 -13.15 21.05
C VAL A 62 2.26 -13.70 20.96
N ARG A 63 1.24 -12.84 20.99
CA ARG A 63 -0.17 -13.25 21.07
C ARG A 63 -0.78 -13.61 19.72
N ILE A 64 -0.47 -12.88 18.64
CA ILE A 64 -0.97 -13.17 17.28
C ILE A 64 -0.87 -14.66 16.91
N PRO A 65 0.32 -15.31 16.95
CA PRO A 65 0.44 -16.69 16.52
C PRO A 65 -0.29 -17.66 17.45
N LYS A 66 -0.45 -17.33 18.74
CA LYS A 66 -1.19 -18.14 19.72
C LYS A 66 -2.70 -18.04 19.54
N GLU A 67 -3.19 -16.85 19.19
CA GLU A 67 -4.63 -16.57 19.06
C GLU A 67 -5.18 -16.94 17.69
N GLN A 68 -4.42 -16.72 16.62
CA GLN A 68 -4.88 -16.76 15.22
C GLN A 68 -4.01 -17.63 14.30
N GLY A 69 -2.86 -18.11 14.79
CA GLY A 69 -1.90 -18.87 13.99
C GLY A 69 -0.82 -18.00 13.33
N VAL A 70 0.30 -18.63 12.94
CA VAL A 70 1.48 -17.95 12.38
C VAL A 70 1.17 -17.25 11.05
N THR A 71 0.33 -17.85 10.20
CA THR A 71 -0.06 -17.27 8.91
C THR A 71 -0.86 -15.97 9.04
N ALA A 72 -1.42 -15.69 10.23
CA ALA A 72 -2.20 -14.49 10.48
C ALA A 72 -1.38 -13.20 10.30
N TYR A 73 -0.05 -13.24 10.42
CA TYR A 73 0.82 -12.09 10.15
C TYR A 73 0.66 -11.50 8.74
N TRP A 74 0.28 -12.32 7.76
CA TRP A 74 0.11 -11.91 6.37
C TRP A 74 -1.35 -11.64 5.99
N ARG A 75 -2.28 -11.64 6.95
CA ARG A 75 -3.68 -11.31 6.68
C ARG A 75 -3.78 -9.87 6.13
N GLY A 76 -4.37 -9.73 4.94
CA GLY A 76 -4.45 -8.46 4.20
C GLY A 76 -3.21 -8.12 3.35
N ASN A 77 -2.13 -8.92 3.36
CA ASN A 77 -0.95 -8.66 2.52
C ASN A 77 -1.25 -8.84 1.02
N MET A 78 -2.11 -9.78 0.65
CA MET A 78 -2.48 -10.00 -0.76
C MET A 78 -3.05 -8.74 -1.42
N ALA A 79 -3.91 -8.00 -0.71
CA ALA A 79 -4.43 -6.73 -1.20
C ALA A 79 -3.31 -5.67 -1.38
N ASN A 80 -2.28 -5.69 -0.53
CA ASN A 80 -1.11 -4.80 -0.68
C ASN A 80 -0.29 -5.07 -1.94
N VAL A 81 -0.10 -6.36 -2.24
CA VAL A 81 0.66 -6.82 -3.40
C VAL A 81 -0.13 -6.49 -4.67
N ILE A 82 -1.42 -6.83 -4.71
CA ILE A 82 -2.29 -6.54 -5.86
C ILE A 82 -2.34 -5.03 -6.13
N ARG A 83 -2.39 -4.20 -5.08
CA ARG A 83 -2.45 -2.73 -5.21
C ARG A 83 -1.27 -2.14 -5.99
N TYR A 84 -0.11 -2.80 -6.02
CA TYR A 84 1.04 -2.31 -6.77
C TYR A 84 0.73 -2.14 -8.26
N PHE A 85 0.11 -3.15 -8.87
CA PHE A 85 -0.13 -3.18 -10.32
C PHE A 85 -1.02 -2.02 -10.84
N PRO A 86 -2.22 -1.76 -10.30
CA PRO A 86 -3.04 -0.63 -10.74
C PRO A 86 -2.38 0.71 -10.38
N THR A 87 -1.68 0.80 -9.24
CA THR A 87 -0.95 2.03 -8.88
C THR A 87 0.15 2.35 -9.90
N GLN A 88 0.90 1.34 -10.36
CA GLN A 88 1.94 1.52 -11.37
C GLN A 88 1.36 1.82 -12.75
N ALA A 89 0.25 1.17 -13.13
CA ALA A 89 -0.44 1.46 -14.38
C ALA A 89 -0.92 2.92 -14.43
N LEU A 90 -1.49 3.43 -13.32
CA LEU A 90 -1.93 4.82 -13.21
C LEU A 90 -0.75 5.81 -13.16
N ASN A 91 0.33 5.46 -12.46
CA ASN A 91 1.56 6.26 -12.51
C ASN A 91 2.08 6.36 -13.94
N PHE A 92 2.10 5.26 -14.69
CA PHE A 92 2.51 5.28 -16.09
C PHE A 92 1.59 6.18 -16.94
N ALA A 93 0.27 6.04 -16.81
CA ALA A 93 -0.69 6.80 -17.61
C ALA A 93 -0.66 8.31 -17.34
N PHE A 94 -0.46 8.72 -16.08
CA PHE A 94 -0.75 10.09 -15.66
C PHE A 94 0.45 10.88 -15.12
N LYS A 95 1.52 10.23 -14.65
CA LYS A 95 2.63 10.94 -13.98
C LYS A 95 3.31 11.96 -14.89
N ASP A 96 3.61 11.58 -16.13
CA ASP A 96 4.28 12.49 -17.06
C ASP A 96 3.33 13.59 -17.55
N LYS A 97 2.04 13.30 -17.70
CA LYS A 97 1.01 14.30 -18.01
C LYS A 97 0.88 15.33 -16.91
N TYR A 98 0.78 14.92 -15.65
CA TYR A 98 0.71 15.86 -14.53
C TYR A 98 1.99 16.66 -14.36
N LYS A 99 3.17 16.04 -14.51
CA LYS A 99 4.43 16.78 -14.51
C LYS A 99 4.47 17.82 -15.63
N GLN A 100 4.04 17.49 -16.84
CA GLN A 100 4.03 18.44 -17.94
C GLN A 100 3.05 19.59 -17.70
N VAL A 101 1.86 19.31 -17.16
CA VAL A 101 0.83 20.33 -16.87
C VAL A 101 1.27 21.29 -15.76
N PHE A 102 1.86 20.77 -14.68
CA PHE A 102 2.17 21.58 -13.49
C PHE A 102 3.62 22.09 -13.43
N LEU A 103 4.56 21.47 -14.15
CA LEU A 103 5.98 21.84 -14.16
C LEU A 103 6.50 22.20 -15.55
N GLY A 104 5.65 22.19 -16.58
CA GLY A 104 6.01 22.60 -17.93
C GLY A 104 6.55 24.03 -17.94
N GLY A 105 7.81 24.18 -18.36
CA GLY A 105 8.48 25.48 -18.45
C GLY A 105 8.97 26.08 -17.12
N VAL A 106 8.92 25.33 -16.02
CA VAL A 106 9.45 25.78 -14.71
C VAL A 106 10.89 25.30 -14.54
N ASP A 107 11.84 26.23 -14.49
CA ASP A 107 13.24 25.90 -14.24
C ASP A 107 13.48 25.71 -12.72
N PRO A 108 13.96 24.53 -12.28
CA PRO A 108 14.21 24.23 -10.87
C PRO A 108 15.23 25.16 -10.21
N LYS A 109 16.16 25.74 -10.97
CA LYS A 109 17.30 26.50 -10.42
C LYS A 109 16.98 27.97 -10.22
N THR A 110 16.07 28.53 -11.00
CA THR A 110 15.70 29.96 -10.93
C THR A 110 14.36 30.18 -10.23
N GLN A 111 13.48 29.18 -10.19
CA GLN A 111 12.10 29.31 -9.68
C GLN A 111 11.75 28.24 -8.63
N PHE A 112 12.53 28.17 -7.55
CA PHE A 112 12.36 27.16 -6.49
C PHE A 112 10.91 27.03 -5.98
N TRP A 113 10.27 28.14 -5.57
CA TRP A 113 8.91 28.09 -5.01
C TRP A 113 7.85 27.65 -6.02
N ARG A 114 8.02 28.02 -7.30
CA ARG A 114 7.13 27.59 -8.38
C ARG A 114 7.32 26.11 -8.70
N HIS A 115 8.58 25.64 -8.68
CA HIS A 115 8.91 24.23 -8.86
C HIS A 115 8.40 23.38 -7.68
N PHE A 116 8.52 23.87 -6.46
CA PHE A 116 7.98 23.22 -5.26
C PHE A 116 6.45 23.12 -5.32
N ALA A 117 5.76 24.23 -5.57
CA ALA A 117 4.31 24.25 -5.69
C ALA A 117 3.81 23.37 -6.85
N GLY A 118 4.48 23.39 -8.00
CA GLY A 118 4.17 22.54 -9.15
C GLY A 118 4.36 21.04 -8.87
N ASN A 119 5.43 20.66 -8.15
CA ASN A 119 5.64 19.28 -7.74
C ASN A 119 4.57 18.81 -6.73
N LEU A 120 4.20 19.67 -5.78
CA LEU A 120 3.18 19.38 -4.80
C LEU A 120 1.80 19.22 -5.47
N ALA A 121 1.44 20.13 -6.38
CA ALA A 121 0.21 20.05 -7.16
C ALA A 121 0.18 18.81 -8.06
N SER A 122 1.28 18.52 -8.75
CA SER A 122 1.43 17.31 -9.58
C SER A 122 1.30 16.04 -8.75
N GLY A 123 1.92 15.99 -7.58
CA GLY A 123 1.85 14.84 -6.67
C GLY A 123 0.45 14.65 -6.09
N GLY A 124 -0.19 15.74 -5.67
CA GLY A 124 -1.56 15.72 -5.15
C GLY A 124 -2.58 15.28 -6.21
N ALA A 125 -2.52 15.84 -7.42
CA ALA A 125 -3.42 15.48 -8.52
C ALA A 125 -3.23 14.03 -8.98
N ALA A 126 -1.98 13.58 -9.11
CA ALA A 126 -1.68 12.18 -9.44
C ALA A 126 -2.15 11.23 -8.32
N GLY A 127 -1.94 11.59 -7.06
CA GLY A 127 -2.39 10.83 -5.90
C GLY A 127 -3.91 10.70 -5.82
N ALA A 128 -4.63 11.82 -5.99
CA ALA A 128 -6.10 11.84 -6.01
C ALA A 128 -6.67 10.95 -7.13
N THR A 129 -6.11 11.06 -8.33
CA THR A 129 -6.53 10.23 -9.47
C THR A 129 -6.24 8.76 -9.24
N SER A 130 -5.08 8.42 -8.66
CA SER A 130 -4.76 7.05 -8.29
C SER A 130 -5.78 6.51 -7.29
N LEU A 131 -6.09 7.29 -6.25
CA LEU A 131 -7.03 6.92 -5.20
C LEU A 131 -8.43 6.62 -5.74
N CYS A 132 -8.92 7.34 -6.75
CA CYS A 132 -10.22 7.03 -7.37
C CYS A 132 -10.36 5.57 -7.82
N PHE A 133 -9.25 4.93 -8.21
CA PHE A 133 -9.25 3.52 -8.65
C PHE A 133 -8.76 2.55 -7.57
N VAL A 134 -7.74 2.91 -6.79
CA VAL A 134 -7.12 1.97 -5.83
C VAL A 134 -7.73 2.02 -4.43
N TYR A 135 -8.57 3.00 -4.12
CA TYR A 135 -9.17 3.16 -2.78
C TYR A 135 -9.97 1.93 -2.31
N PRO A 136 -10.75 1.23 -3.15
CA PRO A 136 -11.41 -0.01 -2.74
C PRO A 136 -10.43 -1.09 -2.26
N LEU A 137 -9.23 -1.19 -2.87
CA LEU A 137 -8.19 -2.14 -2.46
C LEU A 137 -7.55 -1.72 -1.13
N ASP A 138 -7.30 -0.43 -0.93
CA ASP A 138 -6.80 0.10 0.35
C ASP A 138 -7.80 -0.13 1.49
N PHE A 139 -9.09 0.04 1.21
CA PHE A 139 -10.16 -0.28 2.15
C PHE A 139 -10.18 -1.76 2.51
N ALA A 140 -10.19 -2.66 1.52
CA ALA A 140 -10.19 -4.11 1.73
C ALA A 140 -8.96 -4.55 2.54
N ARG A 141 -7.76 -4.06 2.20
CA ARG A 141 -6.52 -4.31 2.94
C ARG A 141 -6.65 -3.92 4.42
N THR A 142 -7.15 -2.72 4.70
CA THR A 142 -7.25 -2.20 6.07
C THR A 142 -8.26 -2.99 6.89
N ARG A 143 -9.42 -3.33 6.31
CA ARG A 143 -10.45 -4.15 6.96
C ARG A 143 -9.98 -5.56 7.25
N LEU A 144 -9.32 -6.21 6.29
CA LEU A 144 -8.77 -7.56 6.46
C LEU A 144 -7.61 -7.59 7.46
N ALA A 145 -6.75 -6.57 7.47
CA ALA A 145 -5.64 -6.49 8.43
C ALA A 145 -6.12 -6.28 9.87
N ALA A 146 -7.19 -5.51 10.04
CA ALA A 146 -7.83 -5.25 11.33
C ALA A 146 -8.69 -6.43 11.82
N ASP A 147 -9.06 -7.36 10.94
CA ASP A 147 -9.87 -8.52 11.30
C ASP A 147 -9.08 -9.53 12.15
N VAL A 148 -9.53 -9.69 13.39
CA VAL A 148 -8.98 -10.63 14.37
C VAL A 148 -9.80 -11.91 14.50
N GLY A 149 -10.86 -12.09 13.70
CA GLY A 149 -11.67 -13.30 13.71
C GLY A 149 -10.85 -14.55 13.38
N LYS A 150 -11.04 -15.64 14.12
CA LYS A 150 -10.58 -16.96 13.65
C LYS A 150 -11.39 -17.25 12.39
N GLY A 151 -10.71 -17.39 11.25
CA GLY A 151 -11.41 -17.80 10.03
C GLY A 151 -12.07 -19.13 10.33
N ASP A 152 -13.37 -19.24 10.15
CA ASP A 152 -14.06 -20.52 10.27
C ASP A 152 -13.28 -21.52 9.41
N GLY A 153 -12.69 -22.50 10.08
CA GLY A 153 -12.06 -23.60 9.41
C GLY A 153 -13.09 -24.19 8.46
N VAL A 154 -12.65 -24.45 7.23
CA VAL A 154 -13.26 -25.47 6.39
C VAL A 154 -13.37 -26.73 7.26
N GLY A 155 -14.56 -27.00 7.81
CA GLY A 155 -14.75 -28.12 8.74
C GLY A 155 -15.79 -27.89 9.83
N ALA A 156 -17.00 -27.45 9.47
CA ALA A 156 -18.19 -27.82 10.24
C ALA A 156 -18.77 -29.09 9.59
N ARG A 157 -18.46 -30.24 10.18
CA ARG A 157 -19.32 -31.42 10.23
C ARG A 157 -19.55 -31.72 11.69
#